data_AF-A0A1F7JAA7-F1
#
_entry.id   AF-A0A1F7JAA7-F1
#
_cell.length_a   1.000
_cell.length_b   1.000
_cell.length_c   1.000
_cell.angle_alpha   90.00
_cell.angle_beta   90.00
_cell.angle_gamma   90.00
#
_symmetry.space_group_name_H-M   'P 1'
#
loop_
_entity.id
_entity.type
_entity.pdbx_description
1 polymer ?
#
loop_
_entity_poly.entity_id
_entity_poly.type
_entity_poly.pdbx_seq_one_letter_code
_entity_poly.pdbx_strand_id
1 'polypeptide(L)'
;MSIICSGRNFFPKGAWLYSTKKQSDLAKEIGYEGLNFLPTWRFVWEMLILGKLHASSDMILSAHRDWRFDRVMEAKTRNKPPWFYQIRNKEDWLFPPSSLCLKALKKFQKQYKKPVSVMWLEDTKNFSPVVLELWDKIQGINQRQLITWLKKDRKNRGVALDTLKFPGWLKSNGLENKENQVLDELMPYIKWVDYRATRKFREPSLAVTIEKMEASERLFRLLLKKGYRGDVVVEFGWPDLEQPPFGILDEDLPAFKDRHENIIKKIKDY
;
A
#
# COMPACT_ATOMS: atom_id res chain seq x y z
N MET A 1 4.55 -14.83 9.82
CA MET A 1 4.31 -14.01 8.62
C MET A 1 2.83 -14.03 8.35
N SER A 2 2.19 -12.88 8.46
CA SER A 2 0.75 -12.72 8.19
C SER A 2 0.57 -12.17 6.78
N ILE A 3 -0.43 -12.64 6.04
CA ILE A 3 -0.73 -12.15 4.69
C ILE A 3 -1.93 -11.20 4.74
N ILE A 4 -1.68 -9.94 4.44
CA ILE A 4 -2.60 -8.82 4.55
C ILE A 4 -3.06 -8.43 3.14
N CYS A 5 -4.35 -8.21 2.96
CA CYS A 5 -4.85 -7.65 1.72
C CYS A 5 -4.59 -6.15 1.69
N SER A 6 -4.06 -5.63 0.59
CA SER A 6 -4.15 -4.19 0.35
C SER A 6 -5.61 -3.80 0.17
N GLY A 7 -6.05 -2.74 0.84
CA GLY A 7 -7.36 -2.14 0.62
C GLY A 7 -7.52 -1.69 -0.83
N ARG A 8 -6.41 -1.43 -1.55
CA ARG A 8 -6.38 -1.15 -2.99
C ARG A 8 -7.01 -2.27 -3.83
N ASN A 9 -6.94 -3.52 -3.38
CA ASN A 9 -7.48 -4.67 -4.10
C ASN A 9 -9.02 -4.69 -4.09
N PHE A 10 -9.64 -4.02 -3.11
CA PHE A 10 -11.10 -3.91 -2.99
C PHE A 10 -11.61 -2.55 -3.48
N PHE A 11 -10.96 -1.98 -4.49
CA PHE A 11 -11.48 -0.81 -5.21
C PHE A 11 -12.13 -1.21 -6.53
N PRO A 12 -13.44 -1.55 -6.50
CA PRO A 12 -14.29 -1.39 -7.67
C PRO A 12 -15.12 -0.10 -7.64
N LYS A 13 -15.74 0.24 -8.76
CA LYS A 13 -16.88 1.17 -8.84
C LYS A 13 -17.90 0.75 -7.77
N GLY A 14 -18.30 1.71 -6.94
CA GLY A 14 -19.19 1.46 -5.80
C GLY A 14 -18.48 1.05 -4.50
N ALA A 15 -17.15 0.86 -4.46
CA ALA A 15 -16.40 0.63 -3.23
C ALA A 15 -16.51 1.79 -2.22
N TRP A 16 -16.83 2.99 -2.69
CA TRP A 16 -17.20 4.11 -1.82
C TRP A 16 -18.47 3.83 -0.98
N LEU A 17 -19.30 2.86 -1.39
CA LEU A 17 -20.44 2.30 -0.64
C LEU A 17 -20.11 1.01 0.11
N TYR A 18 -19.00 0.32 -0.20
CA TYR A 18 -18.64 -0.90 0.51
C TYR A 18 -18.21 -0.53 1.93
N SER A 19 -19.00 -1.00 2.90
CA SER A 19 -18.61 -0.94 4.31
C SER A 19 -17.25 -1.58 4.50
N THR A 20 -16.49 -1.07 5.48
CA THR A 20 -15.24 -1.75 5.86
C THR A 20 -15.51 -3.18 6.31
N LYS A 21 -16.73 -3.47 6.81
CA LYS A 21 -17.26 -4.81 7.02
C LYS A 21 -17.20 -5.67 5.75
N LYS A 22 -17.84 -5.25 4.66
CA LYS A 22 -17.89 -6.04 3.41
C LYS A 22 -16.48 -6.30 2.85
N GLN A 23 -15.58 -5.31 2.92
CA GLN A 23 -14.19 -5.49 2.51
C GLN A 23 -13.46 -6.50 3.40
N SER A 24 -13.60 -6.37 4.72
CA SER A 24 -12.97 -7.28 5.68
C SER A 24 -13.50 -8.71 5.59
N ASP A 25 -14.81 -8.88 5.40
CA ASP A 25 -15.46 -10.18 5.28
C ASP A 25 -14.99 -10.90 4.01
N LEU A 26 -14.93 -10.18 2.88
CA LEU A 26 -14.44 -10.74 1.62
C LEU A 26 -12.95 -11.09 1.70
N ALA A 27 -12.12 -10.23 2.30
CA ALA A 27 -10.71 -10.52 2.51
C ALA A 27 -10.52 -11.81 3.33
N LYS A 28 -11.31 -11.96 4.40
CA LYS A 28 -11.29 -13.14 5.26
C LYS A 28 -11.76 -14.39 4.52
N GLU A 29 -12.82 -14.28 3.70
CA GLU A 29 -13.32 -15.37 2.87
C GLU A 29 -12.25 -15.92 1.91
N ILE A 30 -11.45 -15.02 1.31
CA ILE A 30 -10.31 -15.36 0.43
C ILE A 30 -9.12 -15.96 1.21
N GLY A 31 -9.09 -15.80 2.54
CA GLY A 31 -8.02 -16.32 3.40
C GLY A 31 -6.95 -15.30 3.79
N TYR A 32 -7.20 -13.99 3.63
CA TYR A 32 -6.35 -12.95 4.19
C TYR A 32 -6.52 -12.82 5.70
N GLU A 33 -5.42 -12.54 6.40
CA GLU A 33 -5.36 -12.36 7.85
C GLU A 33 -5.54 -10.89 8.27
N GLY A 34 -5.47 -9.97 7.31
CA GLY A 34 -5.51 -8.53 7.58
C GLY A 34 -5.95 -7.70 6.39
N LEU A 35 -6.21 -6.42 6.66
CA LEU A 35 -6.56 -5.41 5.67
C LEU A 35 -5.79 -4.11 5.93
N ASN A 36 -5.06 -3.65 4.91
CA ASN A 36 -4.42 -2.34 4.89
C ASN A 36 -5.36 -1.32 4.24
N PHE A 37 -6.12 -0.56 5.03
CA PHE A 37 -7.16 0.32 4.51
C PHE A 37 -6.61 1.52 3.74
N LEU A 38 -7.29 1.87 2.65
CA LEU A 38 -7.22 3.21 2.08
C LEU A 38 -8.41 4.06 2.58
N PRO A 39 -8.24 5.37 2.78
CA PRO A 39 -9.27 6.24 3.33
C PRO A 39 -10.33 6.60 2.27
N THR A 40 -11.20 5.65 1.92
CA THR A 40 -12.38 5.87 1.08
C THR A 40 -13.45 6.70 1.79
N TRP A 41 -14.50 7.10 1.05
CA TRP A 41 -15.69 7.73 1.65
C TRP A 41 -16.26 6.93 2.81
N ARG A 42 -16.38 5.61 2.66
CA ARG A 42 -16.94 4.78 3.72
C ARG A 42 -16.03 4.67 4.93
N PHE A 43 -14.71 4.49 4.72
CA PHE A 43 -13.74 4.52 5.82
C PHE A 43 -13.82 5.86 6.57
N VAL A 44 -13.82 6.97 5.84
CA VAL A 44 -13.88 8.32 6.43
C VAL A 44 -15.19 8.53 7.18
N TRP A 45 -16.32 8.13 6.60
CA TRP A 45 -17.62 8.25 7.26
C TRP A 45 -17.67 7.42 8.54
N GLU A 46 -17.27 6.14 8.52
CA GLU A 46 -17.28 5.28 9.71
C GLU A 46 -16.36 5.84 10.80
N MET A 47 -15.14 6.25 10.45
CA MET A 47 -14.23 6.82 11.44
C MET A 47 -14.69 8.17 11.99
N LEU A 48 -15.23 9.06 11.14
CA LEU A 48 -15.61 10.39 11.56
C LEU A 48 -16.94 10.42 12.32
N ILE A 49 -17.92 9.63 11.88
CA ILE A 49 -19.28 9.61 12.44
C ILE A 49 -19.41 8.57 13.55
N LEU A 50 -18.93 7.33 13.34
CA LEU A 50 -19.10 6.25 14.31
C LEU A 50 -17.91 6.11 15.26
N GLY A 51 -16.75 6.68 14.93
CA GLY A 51 -15.53 6.58 15.72
C GLY A 51 -14.82 5.21 15.62
N LYS A 52 -15.40 4.27 14.86
CA LYS A 52 -14.87 2.93 14.64
C LYS A 52 -15.24 2.41 13.26
N LEU A 53 -14.39 1.56 12.71
CA LEU A 53 -14.67 0.72 11.54
C LEU A 53 -15.60 -0.43 11.94
N HIS A 54 -16.39 -0.90 10.98
CA HIS A 54 -17.13 -2.16 11.08
C HIS A 54 -16.35 -3.38 10.58
N ALA A 55 -15.03 -3.25 10.44
CA ALA A 55 -14.16 -4.35 10.05
C ALA A 55 -14.29 -5.53 11.03
N SER A 56 -14.13 -6.74 10.51
CA SER A 56 -14.10 -7.97 11.32
C SER A 56 -13.03 -7.89 12.43
N SER A 57 -13.41 -8.29 13.64
CA SER A 57 -12.68 -7.98 14.89
C SER A 57 -11.33 -8.68 15.05
N ASP A 58 -11.09 -9.75 14.29
CA ASP A 58 -9.89 -10.58 14.34
C ASP A 58 -8.86 -10.23 13.25
N MET A 59 -9.12 -9.23 12.42
CA MET A 59 -8.21 -8.86 11.34
C MET A 59 -7.05 -7.97 11.80
N ILE A 60 -5.87 -8.20 11.22
CA ILE A 60 -4.74 -7.29 11.34
C ILE A 60 -5.07 -6.03 10.54
N LEU A 61 -5.13 -4.88 11.22
CA LEU A 61 -5.45 -3.60 10.58
C LEU A 61 -4.21 -2.72 10.43
N SER A 62 -4.07 -2.13 9.25
CA SER A 62 -3.21 -0.98 8.97
C SER A 62 -3.95 -0.02 8.05
N ALA A 63 -3.38 1.15 7.80
CA ALA A 63 -3.93 2.05 6.78
C ALA A 63 -2.80 2.73 5.99
N HIS A 64 -3.08 3.11 4.75
CA HIS A 64 -2.19 3.90 3.91
C HIS A 64 -2.78 5.31 3.71
N ARG A 65 -1.92 6.32 3.55
CA ARG A 65 -2.33 7.68 3.20
C ARG A 65 -3.15 7.74 1.91
N ASP A 66 -3.93 8.81 1.72
CA ASP A 66 -4.67 9.04 0.47
C ASP A 66 -3.70 9.24 -0.71
N TRP A 67 -3.80 8.41 -1.74
CA TRP A 67 -2.93 8.45 -2.92
C TRP A 67 -3.00 9.77 -3.70
N ARG A 68 -4.12 10.51 -3.64
CA ARG A 68 -4.20 11.83 -4.29
C ARG A 68 -3.33 12.86 -3.62
N PHE A 69 -3.14 12.75 -2.30
CA PHE A 69 -2.14 13.55 -1.62
C PHE A 69 -0.75 13.27 -2.22
N ASP A 70 -0.43 11.99 -2.43
CA ASP A 70 0.86 11.60 -3.01
C ASP A 70 1.03 12.14 -4.44
N ARG A 71 -0.04 12.13 -5.27
CA ARG A 71 -0.04 12.75 -6.61
C ARG A 71 0.15 14.26 -6.59
N VAL A 72 -0.53 14.96 -5.68
CA VAL A 72 -0.37 16.40 -5.51
C VAL A 72 1.06 16.74 -5.09
N MET A 73 1.63 15.95 -4.19
CA MET A 73 3.02 16.12 -3.78
C MET A 73 3.99 15.81 -4.93
N GLU A 74 3.78 14.74 -5.70
CA GLU A 74 4.54 14.41 -6.91
C GLU A 74 4.53 15.56 -7.93
N ALA A 75 3.36 16.19 -8.13
CA ALA A 75 3.20 17.35 -9.01
C ALA A 75 4.07 18.53 -8.54
N LYS A 76 4.00 18.87 -7.25
CA LYS A 76 4.78 19.95 -6.65
C LYS A 76 6.28 19.70 -6.80
N THR A 77 6.75 18.49 -6.52
CA THR A 77 8.17 18.13 -6.62
C THR A 77 8.68 18.19 -8.06
N ARG A 78 7.81 17.99 -9.05
CA ARG A 78 8.13 18.11 -10.47
C ARG A 78 7.88 19.50 -11.06
N ASN A 79 7.59 20.51 -10.21
CA ASN A 79 7.20 21.86 -10.62
C ASN A 79 6.06 21.88 -11.65
N LYS A 80 5.13 20.91 -11.54
CA LYS A 80 3.91 20.86 -12.34
C LYS A 80 2.77 21.52 -11.56
N PRO A 81 1.82 22.19 -12.22
CA PRO A 81 0.68 22.78 -11.54
C PRO A 81 -0.08 21.70 -10.74
N PRO A 82 -0.40 21.91 -9.45
CA PRO A 82 -1.08 20.92 -8.62
C PRO A 82 -2.44 20.48 -9.17
N TRP A 83 -3.12 21.37 -9.90
CA TRP A 83 -4.40 21.09 -10.54
C TRP A 83 -4.30 20.08 -11.70
N PHE A 84 -3.09 19.84 -12.24
CA PHE A 84 -2.85 18.86 -13.30
C PHE A 84 -3.25 17.42 -12.90
N TYR A 85 -3.25 17.13 -11.59
CA TYR A 85 -3.66 15.85 -11.02
C TYR A 85 -4.96 15.95 -10.20
N GLN A 86 -5.68 17.08 -10.26
CA GLN A 86 -6.99 17.28 -9.60
C GLN A 86 -8.16 17.37 -10.60
N ILE A 87 -7.89 17.53 -11.90
CA ILE A 87 -8.92 17.95 -12.87
C ILE A 87 -9.20 16.89 -13.97
N ARG A 88 -8.58 15.71 -13.99
CA ARG A 88 -8.67 14.87 -15.22
C ARG A 88 -9.19 13.45 -15.21
N ASN A 89 -9.52 12.81 -14.10
CA ASN A 89 -10.13 11.47 -14.20
C ASN A 89 -11.45 11.37 -13.42
N LYS A 90 -12.45 10.70 -14.02
CA LYS A 90 -13.72 10.27 -13.37
C LYS A 90 -13.50 9.49 -12.05
N GLU A 91 -12.26 9.08 -11.79
CA GLU A 91 -11.75 8.37 -10.62
C GLU A 91 -11.61 9.26 -9.37
N ASP A 92 -11.48 10.59 -9.51
CA ASP A 92 -11.26 11.51 -8.38
C ASP A 92 -12.42 11.56 -7.38
N TRP A 93 -13.63 11.18 -7.81
CA TRP A 93 -14.84 11.13 -6.98
C TRP A 93 -14.85 9.97 -5.99
N LEU A 94 -13.99 8.96 -6.19
CA LEU A 94 -13.93 7.76 -5.34
C LEU A 94 -13.35 8.03 -3.94
N PHE A 95 -12.71 9.19 -3.74
CA PHE A 95 -11.97 9.48 -2.51
C PHE A 95 -12.40 10.82 -1.87
N PRO A 96 -12.49 10.92 -0.53
CA PRO A 96 -12.86 12.16 0.19
C PRO A 96 -11.70 13.14 0.23
N PRO A 97 -11.90 14.48 0.21
CA PRO A 97 -10.81 15.46 0.31
C PRO A 97 -9.68 15.06 1.30
N SER A 98 -8.41 15.24 0.93
CA SER A 98 -7.28 14.71 1.71
C SER A 98 -7.22 15.22 3.17
N SER A 99 -7.85 16.36 3.45
CA SER A 99 -8.07 16.91 4.79
C SER A 99 -9.04 16.06 5.63
N LEU A 100 -10.13 15.56 5.04
CA LEU A 100 -11.05 14.62 5.68
C LEU A 100 -10.37 13.27 5.89
N CYS A 101 -9.63 12.78 4.89
CA CYS A 101 -8.84 11.56 5.02
C CYS A 101 -7.85 11.66 6.19
N LEU A 102 -7.16 12.80 6.34
CA LEU A 102 -6.22 13.01 7.45
C LEU A 102 -6.92 12.95 8.81
N LYS A 103 -8.08 13.60 8.95
CA LYS A 103 -8.88 13.58 10.19
C LYS A 103 -9.32 12.15 10.53
N ALA A 104 -9.80 11.40 9.55
CA ALA A 104 -10.23 10.01 9.74
C ALA A 104 -9.07 9.09 10.13
N LEU A 105 -7.92 9.20 9.46
CA LEU A 105 -6.72 8.42 9.77
C LEU A 105 -6.19 8.73 11.19
N LYS A 106 -6.23 9.99 11.63
CA LYS A 106 -5.87 10.35 13.02
C LYS A 106 -6.83 9.71 14.03
N LYS A 107 -8.15 9.69 13.76
CA LYS A 107 -9.12 8.96 14.59
C LYS A 107 -8.82 7.45 14.59
N PHE A 108 -8.49 6.88 13.43
CA PHE A 108 -8.16 5.45 13.28
C PHE A 108 -6.95 5.10 14.16
N GLN A 109 -5.87 5.88 14.11
CA GLN A 109 -4.71 5.63 14.98
C GLN A 109 -5.04 5.77 16.46
N LYS A 110 -5.86 6.76 16.84
CA LYS A 110 -6.27 6.94 18.23
C LYS A 110 -7.04 5.72 18.73
N GLN A 111 -7.96 5.19 17.91
CA GLN A 111 -8.85 4.09 18.23
C GLN A 111 -8.14 2.73 18.24
N TYR A 112 -7.37 2.43 17.19
CA TYR A 112 -6.82 1.08 16.97
C TYR A 112 -5.34 0.95 17.35
N LYS A 113 -4.62 2.07 17.55
CA LYS A 113 -3.17 2.09 17.81
C LYS A 113 -2.35 1.39 16.72
N LYS A 114 -2.86 1.43 15.48
CA LYS A 114 -2.26 0.77 14.32
C LYS A 114 -1.45 1.75 13.46
N PRO A 115 -0.44 1.24 12.73
CA PRO A 115 0.39 2.06 11.87
C PRO A 115 -0.39 2.64 10.70
N VAL A 116 -0.01 3.85 10.32
CA VAL A 116 -0.39 4.46 9.03
C VAL A 116 0.87 4.54 8.17
N SER A 117 0.82 4.02 6.94
CA SER A 117 1.87 4.26 5.97
C SER A 117 1.69 5.57 5.22
N VAL A 118 2.82 6.21 4.96
CA VAL A 118 2.94 7.43 4.18
C VAL A 118 4.09 7.29 3.19
N MET A 119 4.04 8.01 2.08
CA MET A 119 5.13 8.03 1.10
C MET A 119 6.10 9.21 1.30
N TRP A 120 5.71 10.22 2.07
CA TRP A 120 6.44 11.49 2.21
C TRP A 120 6.92 11.69 3.64
N LEU A 121 8.20 12.02 3.81
CA LEU A 121 8.81 12.18 5.13
C LEU A 121 8.12 13.28 5.95
N GLU A 122 7.69 14.36 5.32
CA GLU A 122 7.02 15.49 5.98
C GLU A 122 5.67 15.10 6.57
N ASP A 123 5.00 14.08 6.01
CA ASP A 123 3.71 13.59 6.50
C ASP A 123 3.87 12.68 7.72
N THR A 124 5.09 12.19 7.99
CA THR A 124 5.33 11.33 9.15
C THR A 124 5.04 12.01 10.48
N LYS A 125 5.09 13.34 10.55
CA LYS A 125 4.74 14.11 11.76
C LYS A 125 3.26 14.02 12.13
N ASN A 126 2.40 13.61 11.20
CA ASN A 126 0.97 13.52 11.42
C ASN A 126 0.52 12.23 12.10
N PHE A 127 1.39 11.22 12.15
CA PHE A 127 1.02 9.86 12.53
C PHE A 127 2.02 9.25 13.51
N SER A 128 1.50 8.45 14.43
CA SER A 128 2.30 7.61 15.33
C SER A 128 1.43 6.46 15.87
N PRO A 129 1.78 5.19 15.62
CA PRO A 129 2.94 4.71 14.86
C PRO A 129 2.87 4.99 13.35
N VAL A 130 4.01 5.19 12.69
CA VAL A 130 4.09 5.56 11.27
C VAL A 130 5.07 4.69 10.52
N VAL A 131 4.71 4.37 9.28
CA VAL A 131 5.54 3.59 8.36
C VAL A 131 5.82 4.42 7.12
N LEU A 132 7.09 4.54 6.75
CA LEU A 132 7.48 5.21 5.51
C LEU A 132 7.60 4.16 4.42
N GLU A 133 6.73 4.20 3.42
CA GLU A 133 6.86 3.36 2.23
C GLU A 133 8.02 3.90 1.39
N LEU A 134 8.96 3.04 0.98
CA LEU A 134 10.07 3.44 0.11
C LEU A 134 9.66 3.38 -1.37
N TRP A 135 9.88 4.48 -2.09
CA TRP A 135 9.58 4.73 -3.51
C TRP A 135 10.78 5.47 -4.14
N ASP A 136 10.87 5.64 -5.47
CA ASP A 136 11.88 6.46 -6.15
C ASP A 136 12.13 7.89 -5.58
N LYS A 137 13.19 8.57 -6.08
CA LYS A 137 13.79 9.83 -5.58
C LYS A 137 12.82 10.98 -5.27
N ILE A 138 11.60 10.94 -5.79
CA ILE A 138 10.60 11.98 -5.57
C ILE A 138 10.27 12.14 -4.08
N GLN A 139 10.55 11.14 -3.25
CA GLN A 139 10.28 11.09 -1.81
C GLN A 139 11.12 11.97 -0.87
N GLY A 140 12.15 12.66 -1.37
CA GLY A 140 12.92 13.60 -0.56
C GLY A 140 13.75 13.00 0.59
N ILE A 141 13.92 11.67 0.65
CA ILE A 141 14.74 11.01 1.69
C ILE A 141 15.83 10.09 1.11
N ASN A 142 17.08 10.37 1.48
CA ASN A 142 18.20 9.48 1.21
C ASN A 142 18.42 8.44 2.33
N GLN A 143 19.25 7.43 2.09
CA GLN A 143 19.53 6.36 3.07
C GLN A 143 19.97 6.91 4.44
N ARG A 144 20.91 7.87 4.48
CA ARG A 144 21.42 8.42 5.74
C ARG A 144 20.32 9.13 6.53
N GLN A 145 19.48 9.91 5.86
CA GLN A 145 18.34 10.59 6.46
C GLN A 145 17.30 9.57 6.96
N LEU A 146 17.01 8.53 6.17
CA LEU A 146 16.09 7.45 6.53
C LEU A 146 16.53 6.74 7.81
N ILE A 147 17.77 6.28 7.86
CA ILE A 147 18.31 5.58 9.04
C ILE A 147 18.33 6.49 10.26
N THR A 148 18.70 7.76 10.09
CA THR A 148 18.65 8.75 11.18
C THR A 148 17.22 8.93 11.69
N TRP A 149 16.24 9.03 10.78
CA TRP A 149 14.83 9.17 11.14
C TRP A 149 14.29 7.92 11.86
N LEU A 150 14.65 6.71 11.40
CA LEU A 150 14.26 5.44 12.03
C LEU A 150 14.85 5.29 13.44
N LYS A 151 16.14 5.61 13.63
CA LYS A 151 16.83 5.49 14.92
C LYS A 151 16.25 6.40 16.00
N LYS A 152 15.65 7.55 15.64
CA LYS A 152 15.06 8.51 16.58
C LYS A 152 13.86 7.97 17.35
N ASP A 153 13.07 7.05 16.77
CA ASP A 153 11.93 6.43 17.46
C ASP A 153 11.64 5.05 16.86
N ARG A 154 12.46 4.06 17.23
CA ARG A 154 12.39 2.71 16.66
C ARG A 154 11.07 1.98 16.96
N LYS A 155 10.38 2.36 18.05
CA LYS A 155 9.13 1.72 18.45
C LYS A 155 7.99 2.14 17.52
N ASN A 156 7.91 3.44 17.21
CA ASN A 156 6.80 3.98 16.45
C ASN A 156 7.12 4.27 14.98
N ARG A 157 8.37 4.10 14.53
CA ARG A 157 8.78 4.30 13.14
C ARG A 157 9.20 3.00 12.50
N GLY A 158 8.98 2.90 11.20
CA GLY A 158 9.44 1.78 10.39
C GLY A 158 9.33 2.07 8.90
N VAL A 159 9.67 1.07 8.10
CA VAL A 159 9.57 1.14 6.64
C VAL A 159 8.65 0.06 6.09
N ALA A 160 7.98 0.40 5.01
CA ALA A 160 7.34 -0.55 4.13
C ALA A 160 8.21 -0.68 2.88
N LEU A 161 8.55 -1.92 2.52
CA LEU A 161 9.31 -2.20 1.31
C LEU A 161 8.36 -2.68 0.22
N ASP A 162 8.09 -1.83 -0.76
CA ASP A 162 7.40 -2.25 -1.98
C ASP A 162 8.38 -2.95 -2.91
N THR A 163 8.07 -4.20 -3.23
CA THR A 163 9.00 -5.10 -3.96
C THR A 163 9.28 -4.63 -5.39
N LEU A 164 8.42 -3.80 -5.97
CA LEU A 164 8.63 -3.22 -7.30
C LEU A 164 9.35 -1.87 -7.24
N LYS A 165 9.16 -1.10 -6.17
CA LYS A 165 9.66 0.28 -6.07
C LYS A 165 11.02 0.39 -5.39
N PHE A 166 11.35 -0.54 -4.50
CA PHE A 166 12.62 -0.52 -3.77
C PHE A 166 13.86 -0.46 -4.69
N PRO A 167 13.93 -1.22 -5.81
CA PRO A 167 15.04 -1.06 -6.77
C PRO A 167 15.14 0.35 -7.35
N GLY A 168 14.00 1.01 -7.59
CA GLY A 168 13.95 2.40 -8.05
C GLY A 168 14.45 3.39 -6.99
N TRP A 169 14.16 3.15 -5.71
CA TRP A 169 14.71 3.93 -4.60
C TRP A 169 16.24 3.74 -4.47
N LEU A 170 16.75 2.51 -4.60
CA LEU A 170 18.20 2.24 -4.59
C LEU A 170 18.89 3.01 -5.72
N LYS A 171 18.38 2.90 -6.94
CA LYS A 171 18.89 3.61 -8.12
C LYS A 171 18.91 5.13 -7.93
N SER A 172 17.82 5.65 -7.40
CA SER A 172 17.66 7.07 -7.12
C SER A 172 18.71 7.62 -6.14
N ASN A 173 19.25 6.76 -5.28
CA ASN A 173 20.25 7.08 -4.27
C ASN A 173 21.67 6.64 -4.63
N GLY A 174 21.91 6.05 -5.80
CA GLY A 174 23.23 5.52 -6.19
C GLY A 174 23.67 4.32 -5.36
N LEU A 175 22.72 3.47 -4.95
CA LEU A 175 22.90 2.34 -4.04
C LEU A 175 22.64 0.97 -4.70
N GLU A 176 22.56 0.91 -6.02
CA GLU A 176 22.24 -0.32 -6.77
C GLU A 176 23.20 -1.47 -6.41
N ASN A 177 24.50 -1.16 -6.31
CA ASN A 177 25.54 -2.14 -5.98
C ASN A 177 25.63 -2.47 -4.48
N LYS A 178 24.76 -1.87 -3.64
CA LYS A 178 24.75 -2.02 -2.18
C LYS A 178 23.45 -2.62 -1.65
N GLU A 179 22.62 -3.23 -2.51
CA GLU A 179 21.31 -3.80 -2.14
C GLU A 179 21.38 -4.64 -0.86
N ASN A 180 22.30 -5.61 -0.79
CA ASN A 180 22.42 -6.48 0.38
C ASN A 180 22.74 -5.71 1.67
N GLN A 181 23.69 -4.79 1.63
CA GLN A 181 24.08 -3.97 2.78
C GLN A 181 22.92 -3.09 3.25
N VAL A 182 22.22 -2.45 2.31
CA VAL A 182 21.05 -1.61 2.62
C VAL A 182 19.94 -2.44 3.25
N LEU A 183 19.66 -3.63 2.70
CA LEU A 183 18.67 -4.53 3.27
C LEU A 183 19.05 -4.94 4.68
N ASP A 184 20.30 -5.33 4.94
CA ASP A 184 20.76 -5.70 6.28
C ASP A 184 20.58 -4.56 7.30
N GLU A 185 20.78 -3.31 6.88
CA GLU A 185 20.56 -2.13 7.71
C GLU A 185 19.07 -1.85 7.96
N LEU A 186 18.22 -2.07 6.96
CA LEU A 186 16.77 -1.81 7.04
C LEU A 186 15.99 -2.93 7.72
N MET A 187 16.46 -4.18 7.67
CA MET A 187 15.77 -5.38 8.18
C MET A 187 15.11 -5.19 9.57
N PRO A 188 15.79 -4.60 10.58
CA PRO A 188 15.19 -4.39 11.91
C PRO A 188 14.01 -3.39 11.94
N TYR A 189 13.86 -2.59 10.88
CA TYR A 189 12.88 -1.51 10.78
C TYR A 189 11.73 -1.81 9.81
N ILE A 190 11.83 -2.90 9.03
CA ILE A 190 10.76 -3.31 8.12
C ILE A 190 9.55 -3.72 8.94
N LYS A 191 8.44 -2.99 8.78
CA LYS A 191 7.17 -3.32 9.44
C LYS A 191 6.33 -4.26 8.58
N TRP A 192 6.35 -4.04 7.27
CA TRP A 192 5.76 -4.94 6.31
C TRP A 192 6.46 -4.84 4.95
N VAL A 193 6.18 -5.81 4.10
CA VAL A 193 6.58 -5.81 2.68
C VAL A 193 5.33 -5.69 1.83
N ASP A 194 5.29 -4.70 0.95
CA ASP A 194 4.24 -4.56 -0.04
C ASP A 194 4.61 -5.44 -1.25
N TYR A 195 4.13 -6.67 -1.25
CA TYR A 195 4.39 -7.66 -2.29
C TYR A 195 3.54 -7.37 -3.52
N ARG A 196 4.21 -6.92 -4.59
CA ARG A 196 3.59 -6.66 -5.89
C ARG A 196 3.39 -7.97 -6.63
N ALA A 197 2.15 -8.47 -6.59
CA ALA A 197 1.66 -9.52 -7.45
C ALA A 197 1.04 -8.87 -8.69
N THR A 198 1.52 -9.16 -9.89
CA THR A 198 0.94 -8.58 -11.12
C THR A 198 0.55 -9.66 -12.12
N ARG A 199 -0.26 -9.28 -13.11
CA ARG A 199 -0.73 -10.14 -14.19
C ARG A 199 0.26 -10.09 -15.35
N LYS A 200 0.46 -11.20 -16.07
CA LYS A 200 0.92 -11.14 -17.47
C LYS A 200 -0.18 -10.47 -18.29
N PHE A 201 -0.08 -9.17 -18.55
CA PHE A 201 -0.99 -8.51 -19.49
C PHE A 201 -0.61 -8.89 -20.92
N ARG A 202 -1.62 -9.09 -21.78
CA ARG A 202 -1.44 -9.34 -23.22
C ARG A 202 -1.14 -8.06 -24.01
N GLU A 203 -1.25 -6.88 -23.41
CA GLU A 203 -1.01 -5.60 -24.08
C GLU A 203 0.28 -4.90 -23.62
N PRO A 204 1.12 -4.39 -24.55
CA PRO A 204 2.40 -3.77 -24.22
C PRO A 204 2.32 -2.39 -23.53
N SER A 205 1.21 -1.67 -23.68
CA SER A 205 1.10 -0.23 -23.34
C SER A 205 0.87 0.05 -21.85
N LEU A 206 0.39 -0.94 -21.08
CA LEU A 206 0.21 -0.86 -19.62
C LEU A 206 1.03 -1.94 -18.88
N ALA A 207 2.04 -2.49 -19.56
CA ALA A 207 2.83 -3.61 -19.08
C ALA A 207 3.72 -3.24 -17.88
N VAL A 208 3.32 -3.71 -16.70
CA VAL A 208 4.32 -4.29 -15.79
C VAL A 208 4.94 -5.46 -16.56
N THR A 209 6.16 -5.27 -17.05
CA THR A 209 6.88 -6.27 -17.84
C THR A 209 7.08 -7.55 -17.01
N ILE A 210 7.22 -8.70 -17.67
CA ILE A 210 7.59 -9.97 -17.01
C ILE A 210 8.82 -9.76 -16.10
N GLU A 211 9.78 -8.97 -16.55
CA GLU A 211 10.97 -8.57 -15.81
C GLU A 211 10.66 -7.90 -14.46
N LYS A 212 9.64 -7.04 -14.40
CA LYS A 212 9.20 -6.38 -13.17
C LYS A 212 8.57 -7.37 -12.18
N MET A 213 7.85 -8.38 -12.69
CA MET A 213 7.33 -9.47 -11.86
C MET A 213 8.46 -10.31 -11.27
N GLU A 214 9.39 -10.72 -12.12
CA GLU A 214 10.56 -11.50 -11.69
C GLU A 214 11.42 -10.72 -10.70
N ALA A 215 11.59 -9.41 -10.90
CA ALA A 215 12.29 -8.53 -9.96
C ALA A 215 11.59 -8.44 -8.60
N SER A 216 10.25 -8.31 -8.59
CA SER A 216 9.43 -8.33 -7.38
C SER A 216 9.59 -9.65 -6.60
N GLU A 217 9.48 -10.78 -7.30
CA GLU A 217 9.63 -12.11 -6.71
C GLU A 217 11.05 -12.36 -6.20
N ARG A 218 12.07 -11.96 -6.97
CA ARG A 218 13.49 -12.05 -6.58
C ARG A 218 13.75 -11.30 -5.28
N LEU A 219 13.28 -10.05 -5.18
CA LEU A 219 13.48 -9.24 -3.98
C LEU A 219 12.74 -9.83 -2.77
N PHE A 220 11.51 -10.31 -2.95
CA PHE A 220 10.77 -10.93 -1.86
C PHE A 220 11.48 -12.19 -1.34
N ARG A 221 11.93 -13.08 -2.22
CA ARG A 221 12.72 -14.26 -1.83
C ARG A 221 14.04 -13.90 -1.15
N LEU A 222 14.71 -12.82 -1.59
CA LEU A 222 15.90 -12.32 -0.92
C LEU A 222 15.62 -11.87 0.53
N LEU A 223 14.51 -11.15 0.76
CA LEU A 223 14.07 -10.75 2.09
C LEU A 223 13.81 -11.99 2.97
N LEU A 224 13.12 -13.00 2.44
CA LEU A 224 12.86 -14.26 3.16
C LEU A 224 14.17 -14.98 3.52
N LYS A 225 15.14 -15.04 2.60
CA LYS A 225 16.48 -15.61 2.84
C LYS A 225 17.25 -14.85 3.92
N LYS A 226 17.07 -13.53 4.00
CA LYS A 226 17.63 -12.67 5.06
C LYS A 226 16.89 -12.78 6.40
N GLY A 227 15.86 -13.64 6.50
CA GLY A 227 15.14 -13.91 7.74
C GLY A 227 13.90 -13.06 7.95
N TYR A 228 13.39 -12.37 6.93
CA TYR A 228 12.13 -11.63 7.04
C TYR A 228 10.97 -12.58 7.33
N ARG A 229 10.19 -12.31 8.39
CA ARG A 229 9.01 -13.10 8.79
C ARG A 229 7.81 -12.23 9.21
N GLY A 230 7.89 -10.92 8.94
CA GLY A 230 6.85 -9.94 9.29
C GLY A 230 5.61 -10.02 8.40
N ASP A 231 4.84 -8.94 8.34
CA ASP A 231 3.60 -8.89 7.56
C ASP A 231 3.87 -8.69 6.06
N VAL A 232 3.05 -9.31 5.21
CA VAL A 232 3.12 -9.16 3.75
C VAL A 232 1.81 -8.58 3.26
N VAL A 233 1.84 -7.34 2.77
CA VAL A 233 0.69 -6.70 2.15
C VAL A 233 0.69 -7.06 0.67
N VAL A 234 -0.32 -7.81 0.23
CA VAL A 234 -0.48 -8.15 -1.19
C VAL A 234 -1.02 -6.93 -1.92
N GLU A 235 -0.16 -6.32 -2.70
CA GLU A 235 -0.50 -5.27 -3.66
C GLU A 235 -0.71 -5.92 -5.02
N PHE A 236 -1.96 -6.28 -5.32
CA PHE A 236 -2.30 -6.76 -6.66
C PHE A 236 -2.70 -5.57 -7.51
N GLY A 237 -2.04 -5.39 -8.66
CA GLY A 237 -2.37 -4.31 -9.58
C GLY A 237 -3.87 -4.30 -9.89
N TRP A 238 -4.43 -3.10 -10.10
CA TRP A 238 -5.79 -2.96 -10.63
C TRP A 238 -5.95 -3.91 -11.82
N PRO A 239 -7.05 -4.66 -11.94
CA PRO A 239 -7.48 -4.99 -13.27
C PRO A 239 -7.84 -3.65 -13.94
N ASP A 240 -6.99 -3.15 -14.84
CA ASP A 240 -7.47 -2.30 -15.92
C ASP A 240 -8.48 -3.13 -16.71
N LEU A 241 -9.71 -3.18 -16.22
CA LEU A 241 -10.88 -3.54 -17.01
C LEU A 241 -11.15 -2.32 -17.86
N GLU A 242 -10.38 -2.11 -18.93
CA GLU A 242 -10.32 -0.92 -19.82
C GLU A 242 -11.67 -0.30 -20.28
N GLN A 243 -12.80 -0.84 -19.87
CA GLN A 243 -14.13 -0.33 -20.10
C GLN A 243 -14.70 0.24 -18.80
N PRO A 244 -15.01 1.55 -18.75
CA PRO A 244 -15.90 2.03 -17.74
C PRO A 244 -17.22 1.25 -17.82
N PRO A 245 -17.78 0.83 -16.68
CA PRO A 245 -17.39 1.34 -15.38
C PRO A 245 -16.83 0.23 -14.45
N PHE A 246 -15.51 0.27 -14.32
CA PHE A 246 -14.56 -0.62 -13.61
C PHE A 246 -15.01 -1.22 -12.26
N GLY A 247 -14.93 -2.54 -12.06
CA GLY A 247 -15.08 -3.16 -10.74
C GLY A 247 -15.03 -4.70 -10.75
N ILE A 248 -15.04 -5.35 -9.59
CA ILE A 248 -15.35 -6.78 -9.48
C ILE A 248 -16.87 -6.85 -9.57
N LEU A 249 -17.40 -7.23 -10.72
CA LEU A 249 -18.79 -7.63 -10.82
C LEU A 249 -18.99 -8.94 -10.05
N ASP A 250 -20.20 -9.26 -9.62
CA ASP A 250 -20.46 -10.55 -8.95
C ASP A 250 -19.99 -11.73 -9.85
N GLU A 251 -20.04 -11.53 -11.16
CA GLU A 251 -19.53 -12.41 -12.21
C GLU A 251 -17.99 -12.57 -12.19
N ASP A 252 -17.25 -11.52 -11.82
CA ASP A 252 -15.80 -11.52 -11.71
C ASP A 252 -15.30 -12.06 -10.35
N LEU A 253 -16.19 -12.12 -9.36
CA LEU A 253 -15.83 -12.46 -7.98
C LEU A 253 -15.17 -13.84 -7.85
N PRO A 254 -15.64 -14.92 -8.51
CA PRO A 254 -14.95 -16.21 -8.46
C PRO A 254 -13.53 -16.15 -9.01
N ALA A 255 -13.32 -15.47 -10.14
CA ALA A 255 -12.00 -15.33 -10.75
C ALA A 255 -11.06 -14.45 -9.91
N PHE A 256 -11.61 -13.43 -9.24
CA PHE A 256 -10.87 -12.61 -8.28
C PHE A 256 -10.43 -13.45 -7.07
N LYS A 257 -11.36 -14.22 -6.46
CA LYS A 257 -11.07 -15.08 -5.30
C LYS A 257 -9.99 -16.11 -5.63
N ASP A 258 -10.19 -16.90 -6.69
CA ASP A 258 -9.23 -17.93 -7.12
C ASP A 258 -7.83 -17.35 -7.34
N ARG A 259 -7.74 -16.18 -7.98
CA ARG A 259 -6.45 -15.53 -8.20
C ARG A 259 -5.76 -15.12 -6.90
N HIS A 260 -6.50 -14.50 -5.99
CA HIS A 260 -5.94 -14.05 -4.72
C HIS A 260 -5.57 -15.23 -3.80
N GLU A 261 -6.37 -16.29 -3.79
CA GLU A 261 -6.07 -17.56 -3.11
C GLU A 261 -4.75 -18.17 -3.64
N ASN A 262 -4.58 -18.21 -4.96
CA ASN A 262 -3.33 -18.67 -5.59
C ASN A 262 -2.12 -17.81 -5.23
N ILE A 263 -2.28 -16.48 -5.12
CA ILE A 263 -1.21 -15.57 -4.67
C ILE A 263 -0.86 -15.85 -3.21
N ILE A 264 -1.86 -16.00 -2.34
CA ILE A 264 -1.66 -16.31 -0.92
C ILE A 264 -0.89 -17.63 -0.78
N LYS A 265 -1.32 -18.68 -1.49
CA LYS A 265 -0.64 -19.98 -1.52
C LYS A 265 0.81 -19.83 -1.96
N LYS A 266 1.04 -19.14 -3.07
CA LYS A 266 2.39 -18.90 -3.61
C LYS A 266 3.31 -18.17 -2.61
N ILE A 267 2.79 -17.18 -1.86
CA ILE A 267 3.57 -16.48 -0.82
C ILE A 267 3.90 -17.39 0.35
N LYS A 268 2.97 -18.27 0.76
CA LYS A 268 3.17 -19.23 1.85
C LYS A 268 4.17 -20.33 1.49
N ASP A 269 4.26 -20.69 0.21
CA ASP A 269 5.16 -21.73 -0.30
C ASP A 269 6.62 -21.25 -0.46
N TYR A 270 6.89 -19.95 -0.29
CA TYR A 270 8.25 -19.38 -0.35
C TYR A 270 9.02 -19.48 0.97
#